data_AF-A0A2S5EC36-F1
#
_entry.id   AF-A0A2S5EC36-F1
#
_cell.length_a   1.000
_cell.length_b   1.000
_cell.length_c   1.000
_cell.angle_alpha   90.00
_cell.angle_beta   90.00
_cell.angle_gamma   90.00
#
_symmetry.space_group_name_H-M   'P 1'
#
loop_
_entity.id
_entity.type
_entity.pdbx_description
1 polymer ?
#
loop_
_entity_poly.entity_id
_entity_poly.type
_entity_poly.pdbx_seq_one_letter_code
_entity_poly.pdbx_strand_id
1 'polypeptide(L)' 'MEKGKREGERKCKIECAIRILSKRLGKQLTEEIKEKIRKANEKTLDYIGDNLLEITIEELKELLK' A
#
# COMPACT_ATOMS: atom_id res chain seq x y z
N MET A 1 -22.81 1.84 13.24
CA MET A 1 -22.60 0.95 12.07
C MET A 1 -21.54 1.48 11.08
N GLU A 2 -21.06 2.72 11.17
CA GLU A 2 -20.08 3.26 10.21
C GLU A 2 -18.63 2.76 10.33
N LYS A 3 -18.14 2.44 11.54
CA LYS A 3 -16.73 2.05 11.74
C LYS A 3 -16.34 0.78 10.97
N GLY A 4 -17.19 -0.24 10.98
CA GLY A 4 -16.93 -1.51 10.29
C GLY A 4 -16.85 -1.38 8.77
N LYS A 5 -17.57 -0.41 8.18
CA LYS A 5 -17.53 -0.16 6.73
C LYS A 5 -16.21 0.49 6.31
N ARG A 6 -15.76 1.50 7.05
CA ARG A 6 -14.47 2.17 6.81
C ARG A 6 -13.28 1.23 7.00
N GLU A 7 -13.31 0.37 8.01
CA GLU A 7 -12.25 -0.64 8.20
C GLU A 7 -12.19 -1.66 7.06
N GLY A 8 -13.35 -2.09 6.54
CA GLY A 8 -13.43 -2.96 5.37
C GLY A 8 -12.88 -2.31 4.10
N GLU A 9 -13.27 -1.06 3.85
CA GLU A 9 -12.79 -0.27 2.70
C GLU A 9 -11.28 -0.04 2.77
N ARG A 10 -10.75 0.28 3.96
CA ARG A 10 -9.31 0.45 4.17
C ARG A 10 -8.54 -0.85 3.91
N LYS A 11 -9.00 -1.99 4.43
CA LYS A 11 -8.39 -3.30 4.12
C LYS A 11 -8.40 -3.59 2.62
N CYS A 12 -9.51 -3.30 1.95
CA CYS A 12 -9.64 -3.51 0.51
C CYS A 12 -8.63 -2.64 -0.28
N LYS A 13 -8.48 -1.36 0.07
CA LYS A 13 -7.49 -0.45 -0.55
C LYS A 13 -6.06 -0.97 -0.39
N ILE A 14 -5.69 -1.39 0.82
CA ILE A 14 -4.35 -1.90 1.14
C ILE A 14 -4.02 -3.14 0.29
N GLU A 15 -4.93 -4.12 0.26
CA GLU A 15 -4.70 -5.37 -0.48
C GLU A 15 -4.69 -5.13 -2.00
N CYS A 16 -5.51 -4.19 -2.50
CA CYS A 16 -5.46 -3.77 -3.90
C CYS A 16 -4.12 -3.12 -4.24
N ALA A 17 -3.63 -2.20 -3.42
CA ALA A 17 -2.34 -1.54 -3.60
C ALA A 17 -1.20 -2.56 -3.63
N ILE A 18 -1.15 -3.47 -2.65
CA ILE A 18 -0.14 -4.54 -2.58
C ILE A 18 -0.20 -5.43 -3.81
N ARG A 19 -1.39 -5.82 -4.27
CA ARG A 19 -1.55 -6.67 -5.46
C ARG A 19 -1.03 -5.99 -6.72
N ILE A 20 -1.31 -4.70 -6.90
CA ILE A 20 -0.86 -3.92 -8.06
C ILE A 20 0.66 -3.72 -8.01
N LEU A 21 1.19 -3.29 -6.86
CA LEU A 21 2.62 -3.14 -6.65
C LEU A 21 3.36 -4.47 -6.82
N SER A 22 2.79 -5.60 -6.38
CA SER A 22 3.40 -6.91 -6.55
C SER A 22 3.50 -7.33 -8.02
N LYS A 23 2.55 -6.91 -8.86
CA LYS A 23 2.60 -7.15 -10.30
C LYS A 23 3.64 -6.25 -10.98
N ARG A 24 3.78 -5.00 -10.53
CA ARG A 24 4.74 -4.03 -11.11
C ARG A 24 6.18 -4.26 -10.67
N LEU A 25 6.39 -4.38 -9.37
CA LEU A 25 7.72 -4.46 -8.74
C LEU A 25 8.21 -5.91 -8.60
N GLY A 26 7.32 -6.89 -8.74
CA GLY A 26 7.66 -8.31 -8.70
C GLY A 26 8.35 -8.68 -7.38
N LYS A 27 9.52 -9.31 -7.48
CA LYS A 27 10.33 -9.76 -6.34
C LYS A 27 10.89 -8.62 -5.48
N GLN A 28 10.87 -7.38 -5.98
CA GLN A 28 11.36 -6.22 -5.23
C GLN A 28 10.39 -5.84 -4.10
N LEU A 29 9.08 -6.12 -4.26
CA LEU A 29 8.10 -5.94 -3.21
C LEU A 29 8.16 -7.11 -2.22
N THR A 30 9.10 -7.04 -1.30
CA THR A 30 9.29 -8.04 -0.25
C THR A 30 8.12 -8.08 0.73
N GLU A 31 7.98 -9.20 1.45
CA GLU A 31 6.95 -9.32 2.51
C GLU A 31 7.09 -8.23 3.58
N GLU A 32 8.31 -7.79 3.88
CA GLU A 32 8.56 -6.68 4.82
C GLU A 32 7.89 -5.38 4.33
N ILE A 33 8.02 -5.05 3.04
CA ILE A 33 7.42 -3.84 2.47
C ILE A 33 5.90 -3.96 2.45
N LYS A 34 5.36 -5.13 2.13
CA LYS A 34 3.90 -5.37 2.20
C LYS A 34 3.37 -5.18 3.62
N GLU A 35 4.11 -5.64 4.63
CA GLU A 35 3.72 -5.46 6.03
C GLU A 35 3.77 -3.97 6.44
N LYS A 36 4.78 -3.24 6.00
CA LYS A 36 4.86 -1.78 6.21
C LYS A 36 3.68 -1.04 5.57
N ILE A 37 3.28 -1.40 4.34
CA ILE A 37 2.09 -0.84 3.69
C ILE A 37 0.83 -1.12 4.54
N ARG A 38 0.66 -2.35 5.03
CA ARG A 38 -0.50 -2.70 5.88
C ARG A 38 -0.59 -1.88 7.16
N LYS A 39 0.55 -1.49 7.72
CA LYS A 39 0.66 -0.67 8.93
C LYS A 39 0.69 0.84 8.65
N ALA A 40 0.81 1.24 7.38
CA ALA A 40 0.91 2.63 7.01
C ALA A 40 -0.36 3.43 7.36
N ASN A 41 -0.15 4.72 7.63
CA ASN A 41 -1.25 5.65 7.90
C ASN A 41 -2.08 5.91 6.63
N GLU A 42 -3.27 6.49 6.80
CA GLU A 42 -4.19 6.73 5.67
C GLU A 42 -3.59 7.63 4.59
N LYS A 43 -2.82 8.67 4.97
CA LYS A 43 -2.17 9.58 4.00
C LYS A 43 -1.14 8.88 3.11
N THR A 44 -0.30 8.04 3.71
CA THR A 44 0.68 7.24 2.99
C THR A 44 -0.01 6.24 2.07
N LEU A 45 -1.10 5.61 2.53
CA LEU A 45 -1.88 4.70 1.70
C LEU A 45 -2.58 5.40 0.52
N ASP A 46 -3.12 6.59 0.74
CA ASP A 46 -3.73 7.40 -0.32
C ASP A 46 -2.67 7.79 -1.37
N TYR A 47 -1.51 8.29 -0.92
CA TYR A 47 -0.40 8.61 -1.83
C TYR A 47 0.08 7.40 -2.63
N ILE A 48 0.27 6.25 -1.97
CA ILE A 48 0.64 5.00 -2.66
C ILE A 48 -0.45 4.63 -3.67
N GLY A 49 -1.72 4.79 -3.30
CA GLY A 49 -2.90 4.55 -4.13
C GLY A 49 -2.94 5.40 -5.39
N ASP A 50 -2.75 6.71 -5.26
CA ASP A 50 -2.70 7.66 -6.38
C ASP A 50 -1.49 7.41 -7.29
N ASN A 51 -0.34 7.06 -6.70
CA ASN A 51 0.91 6.88 -7.44
C ASN A 51 1.21 5.39 -7.77
N LEU A 52 0.20 4.50 -7.74
CA LEU A 52 0.41 3.04 -7.89
C LEU A 52 1.19 2.65 -9.16
N LEU A 53 1.06 3.43 -10.24
CA LEU A 53 1.68 3.17 -11.54
C LEU A 53 2.99 3.92 -11.77
N GLU A 54 3.36 4.84 -10.88
CA GLU A 54 4.54 5.70 -11.03
C GLU A 54 5.55 5.45 -9.92
N ILE A 55 5.08 5.11 -8.72
CA ILE A 55 5.90 4.85 -7.54
C ILE A 55 6.95 3.77 -7.82
N THR A 56 8.18 4.10 -7.46
CA THR A 56 9.33 3.20 -7.50
C THR A 56 9.50 2.45 -6.17
N ILE A 57 10.30 1.38 -6.18
CA ILE A 57 10.60 0.65 -4.93
C ILE A 57 11.36 1.52 -3.92
N GLU A 58 12.17 2.47 -4.39
CA GLU A 58 12.97 3.36 -3.54
C GLU A 58 12.08 4.38 -2.83
N GLU A 59 11.19 5.05 -3.57
CA GLU A 59 10.17 5.93 -2.98
C GLU A 59 9.28 5.18 -2.00
N LEU A 60 8.86 3.96 -2.35
CA LEU A 60 8.06 3.13 -1.47
C LEU A 60 8.80 2.82 -0.16
N LYS A 61 10.10 2.56 -0.20
CA LYS A 61 10.92 2.35 1.01
C LYS A 61 11.09 3.63 1.83
N GLU A 62 11.20 4.79 1.17
CA GLU A 62 11.34 6.08 1.83
C GLU A 62 10.05 6.48 2.55
N LEU A 63 8.89 6.26 1.93
CA LEU A 63 7.57 6.51 2.51
C LEU A 63 7.22 5.59 3.68
N LEU A 64 7.80 4.39 3.70
CA LEU A 64 7.54 3.33 4.68
C LEU A 64 8.65 3.21 5.73
N LYS A 65 9.51 4.22 5.83
CA LYS A 65 10.58 4.32 6.82
C LYS A 65 10.02 4.63 8.21
#